data_AF-A0A8T5IC30-F1
#
_entry.id   AF-A0A8T5IC30-F1
#
_cell.length_a   1.000
_cell.length_b   1.000
_cell.length_c   1.000
_cell.angle_alpha   90.00
_cell.angle_beta   90.00
_cell.angle_gamma   90.00
#
_symmetry.space_group_name_H-M   'P 1'
#
loop_
_entity.id
_entity.type
_entity.pdbx_description
1 polymer ?
#
loop_
_entity_poly.entity_id
_entity_poly.type
_entity_poly.pdbx_seq_one_letter_code
_entity_poly.pdbx_strand_id
1 'polypeptide(L)'
;MVGGLGSTELIIILAFFFILFGAERLPKMARSLGQSKGEFHKGLKEITELPKDTEADLEAGGRTAEQILFERAKAVGIDPAGMDSNKLKAKIEALEALESDE
;
A
#
# COMPACT_ATOMS: atom_id res chain seq x y z
N MET A 1 -8.82 -22.48 -50.17
CA MET A 1 -9.64 -22.93 -49.03
C MET A 1 -8.74 -23.12 -47.81
N VAL A 2 -8.65 -22.09 -46.98
CA VAL A 2 -8.18 -22.06 -45.58
C VAL A 2 -8.80 -20.75 -45.07
N GLY A 3 -9.68 -20.67 -44.07
CA GLY A 3 -9.77 -21.46 -42.85
C GLY A 3 -9.64 -20.49 -41.68
N GLY A 4 -10.57 -19.53 -41.58
CA GLY A 4 -10.64 -18.57 -40.48
C GLY A 4 -12.10 -18.42 -40.08
N LEU A 5 -12.36 -18.33 -38.78
CA LEU A 5 -13.70 -17.97 -38.29
C LEU A 5 -14.00 -16.58 -38.82
N GLY A 6 -14.88 -16.49 -39.82
CA GLY A 6 -15.38 -15.22 -40.31
C GLY A 6 -16.31 -14.58 -39.29
N SER A 7 -16.65 -13.31 -39.52
CA SER A 7 -17.61 -12.58 -38.70
C SER A 7 -18.95 -13.30 -38.63
N THR A 8 -19.38 -13.93 -39.74
CA THR A 8 -20.61 -14.72 -39.83
C THR A 8 -20.57 -15.95 -38.93
N GLU A 9 -19.51 -16.77 -39.00
CA GLU A 9 -19.35 -17.96 -38.17
C GLU A 9 -19.33 -17.59 -36.68
N LEU A 10 -18.67 -16.48 -36.33
CA LEU A 10 -18.59 -16.00 -34.95
C LEU A 10 -19.97 -15.57 -34.42
N ILE A 11 -20.79 -14.92 -35.25
CA ILE A 11 -22.18 -14.57 -34.90
C ILE A 11 -23.02 -15.84 -34.69
N ILE A 12 -22.87 -16.85 -35.54
CA ILE A 12 -23.61 -18.12 -35.41
C ILE A 12 -23.22 -18.83 -34.09
N ILE A 13 -21.92 -18.92 -33.79
CA ILE A 13 -21.44 -19.50 -32.53
C ILE A 13 -21.97 -18.70 -31.34
N LEU A 14 -21.95 -17.37 -31.41
CA LEU A 14 -22.48 -16.49 -30.37
C LEU A 14 -23.99 -16.69 -30.16
N ALA A 15 -24.75 -16.88 -31.24
CA ALA A 15 -26.18 -17.19 -31.17
C ALA A 15 -26.44 -18.52 -30.46
N PHE A 16 -25.72 -19.58 -30.80
CA PHE A 16 -25.81 -20.86 -30.09
C PHE A 16 -25.40 -20.73 -28.62
N PHE A 17 -24.35 -19.97 -28.34
CA PHE A 17 -23.93 -19.67 -26.97
C PHE A 17 -25.06 -18.99 -26.18
N PHE A 18 -25.71 -17.99 -26.76
CA PHE A 18 -26.87 -17.34 -26.12
C PHE A 18 -28.07 -18.24 -25.94
N ILE A 19 -28.30 -19.23 -26.83
CA ILE A 19 -29.38 -20.22 -26.65
C ILE A 19 -29.07 -21.15 -25.46
N LEU A 20 -27.81 -21.60 -25.34
CA LEU A 20 -27.41 -22.53 -24.27
C LEU A 20 -27.34 -21.86 -22.90
N PHE A 21 -26.78 -20.64 -22.84
CA PHE A 21 -26.53 -19.94 -21.58
C PHE A 21 -27.62 -18.91 -21.26
N GLY A 22 -28.29 -18.34 -22.26
CA GLY A 22 -29.25 -17.24 -22.10
C GLY A 22 -28.60 -15.85 -22.17
N ALA A 23 -29.37 -14.86 -22.64
CA ALA A 23 -28.92 -13.47 -22.81
C ALA A 23 -28.45 -12.78 -21.51
N GLU A 24 -28.97 -13.23 -20.35
CA GLU A 24 -28.67 -12.60 -19.05
C GLU A 24 -27.37 -13.11 -18.41
N ARG A 25 -26.88 -14.31 -18.77
CA ARG A 25 -25.70 -14.91 -18.13
C ARG A 25 -24.41 -14.16 -18.47
N LEU A 26 -24.23 -13.74 -19.72
CA LEU A 26 -23.03 -13.03 -20.16
C LEU A 26 -22.83 -11.70 -19.39
N PRO A 27 -23.82 -10.79 -19.32
CA PRO A 27 -23.71 -9.57 -18.54
C PRO A 27 -23.46 -9.82 -17.05
N LYS A 28 -24.11 -10.84 -16.47
CA LYS A 28 -23.94 -11.19 -15.06
C LYS A 28 -22.53 -11.68 -14.76
N MET A 29 -21.98 -12.56 -15.60
CA MET A 29 -20.61 -13.05 -15.49
C MET A 29 -19.60 -11.92 -15.65
N ALA A 30 -19.77 -11.07 -16.68
CA ALA A 30 -18.91 -9.91 -16.91
C ALA A 30 -18.88 -8.95 -15.71
N ARG A 31 -20.03 -8.67 -15.09
CA ARG A 31 -20.11 -7.85 -13.87
C ARG A 31 -19.36 -8.49 -12.71
N SER A 32 -19.59 -9.78 -12.44
CA SER A 32 -18.92 -10.48 -11.34
C SER A 32 -17.40 -10.56 -11.52
N LEU A 33 -16.94 -10.81 -12.75
CA LEU A 33 -15.52 -10.84 -13.09
C LEU A 33 -14.89 -9.45 -13.00
N GLY A 34 -15.61 -8.41 -13.45
CA GLY A 34 -15.18 -7.02 -13.33
C GLY A 34 -15.04 -6.57 -11.87
N GLN A 35 -15.99 -6.93 -11.02
CA GLN A 35 -15.93 -6.67 -9.58
C GLN A 35 -14.74 -7.39 -8.94
N SER A 36 -14.56 -8.69 -9.20
CA SER A 36 -13.42 -9.46 -8.69
C SER A 36 -12.08 -8.87 -9.14
N LYS A 37 -11.94 -8.51 -10.42
CA LYS A 37 -10.75 -7.81 -10.92
C LYS A 37 -10.54 -6.47 -10.22
N GLY A 38 -11.60 -5.70 -10.01
CA GLY A 38 -11.53 -4.40 -9.32
C GLY A 38 -11.01 -4.52 -7.89
N GLU A 39 -11.63 -5.39 -7.09
CA GLU A 39 -11.20 -5.63 -5.71
C GLU A 39 -9.79 -6.22 -5.64
N PHE A 40 -9.41 -7.08 -6.59
CA PHE A 40 -8.04 -7.59 -6.68
C PHE A 40 -7.02 -6.48 -6.92
N HIS A 41 -7.28 -5.56 -7.87
CA HIS A 41 -6.38 -4.43 -8.12
C HIS A 41 -6.35 -3.45 -6.95
N LYS A 42 -7.48 -3.26 -6.27
CA LYS A 42 -7.57 -2.43 -5.07
C LYS A 42 -6.70 -3.01 -3.94
N GLY A 43 -6.79 -4.32 -3.69
CA GLY A 43 -5.94 -4.99 -2.70
C GLY A 43 -4.45 -4.89 -3.03
N LEU A 44 -4.07 -5.07 -4.31
CA LEU A 44 -2.68 -4.86 -4.73
C LEU A 44 -2.19 -3.43 -4.49
N LYS A 45 -3.05 -2.43 -4.76
CA LYS A 45 -2.75 -1.03 -4.53
C LYS A 45 -2.61 -0.72 -3.03
N GLU A 46 -3.50 -1.23 -2.20
CA GLU A 46 -3.42 -1.08 -0.74
C GLU A 46 -2.13 -1.67 -0.14
N ILE A 47 -1.65 -2.80 -0.66
CA ILE A 47 -0.37 -3.39 -0.25
C ILE A 47 0.80 -2.49 -0.70
N THR A 48 0.71 -1.89 -1.88
CA THR A 48 1.80 -1.04 -2.40
C THR A 48 1.81 0.34 -1.75
N GLU A 49 0.65 0.81 -1.31
CA GLU A 49 0.44 2.10 -0.63
C GLU A 49 0.34 1.94 0.90
N LEU A 50 0.79 0.80 1.45
CA LEU A 50 0.94 0.62 2.90
C LEU A 50 1.65 1.86 3.47
N PRO A 51 1.08 2.54 4.48
CA PRO A 51 1.67 3.76 5.01
C PRO A 51 3.08 3.47 5.53
N LYS A 52 4.02 4.38 5.25
CA LYS A 52 5.37 4.39 5.83
C LYS A 52 5.34 4.29 7.35
N ASP A 53 4.23 4.61 7.99
CA ASP A 53 4.02 4.43 9.43
C ASP A 53 4.12 2.96 9.86
N THR A 54 3.80 1.99 9.00
CA THR A 54 3.98 0.56 9.33
C THR A 54 5.46 0.18 9.31
N GLU A 55 6.22 0.69 8.34
CA GLU A 55 7.68 0.52 8.31
C GLU A 55 8.34 1.27 9.48
N ALA A 56 7.89 2.48 9.80
CA ALA A 56 8.37 3.26 10.94
C ALA A 56 8.03 2.60 12.29
N ASP A 57 6.84 1.97 12.44
CA ASP A 57 6.49 1.18 13.62
C ASP A 57 7.32 -0.11 13.73
N LEU A 58 7.63 -0.75 12.60
CA LEU A 58 8.51 -1.91 12.54
C LEU A 58 9.97 -1.54 12.86
N GLU A 59 10.48 -0.43 12.32
CA GLU A 59 11.81 0.13 12.63
C GLU A 59 11.92 0.59 14.09
N ALA A 60 10.83 1.10 14.66
CA ALA A 60 10.73 1.41 16.08
C ALA A 60 10.82 0.15 16.97
N GLY A 61 10.71 -1.06 16.39
CA GLY A 61 10.93 -2.32 17.10
C GLY A 61 10.01 -2.52 18.31
N GLY A 62 8.81 -1.94 18.29
CA GLY A 62 7.87 -1.94 19.41
C GLY A 62 8.23 -1.02 20.57
N ARG A 63 9.16 -0.06 20.38
CA ARG A 63 9.50 0.98 21.37
C ARG A 63 8.60 2.20 21.18
N THR A 64 8.12 2.78 22.28
CA THR A 64 7.30 4.00 22.20
C THR A 64 8.14 5.21 21.77
N ALA A 65 7.52 6.24 21.21
CA ALA A 65 8.21 7.45 20.74
C ALA A 65 9.08 8.11 21.83
N GLU A 66 8.66 8.08 23.10
CA GLU A 66 9.49 8.54 24.22
C GLU A 66 10.76 7.71 24.42
N GLN A 67 10.72 6.38 24.23
CA GLN A 67 11.86 5.50 24.48
C GLN A 67 13.00 5.75 23.47
N ILE A 68 12.65 5.99 22.20
CA ILE A 68 13.63 6.30 21.15
C ILE A 68 14.31 7.64 21.44
N LEU A 69 13.54 8.64 21.87
CA LEU A 69 14.07 9.95 22.27
C LEU A 69 14.95 9.86 23.51
N PHE A 70 14.60 9.03 24.48
CA PHE A 70 15.37 8.83 25.72
C PHE A 70 16.70 8.10 25.47
N GLU A 71 16.70 7.10 24.60
CA GLU A 71 17.90 6.36 24.22
C GLU A 71 18.85 7.20 23.37
N ARG A 72 18.32 8.01 22.43
CA ARG A 72 19.12 9.00 21.71
C ARG A 72 19.73 10.01 22.66
N ALA A 73 18.94 10.62 23.56
CA ALA A 73 19.44 11.59 24.54
C ALA A 73 20.57 11.00 25.41
N LYS A 74 20.44 9.74 25.84
CA LYS A 74 21.47 9.02 26.60
C LYS A 74 22.73 8.74 25.78
N ALA A 75 22.60 8.42 24.49
CA ALA A 75 23.74 8.20 23.59
C ALA A 75 24.55 9.49 23.36
N VAL A 76 23.90 10.65 23.35
CA VAL A 76 24.57 11.97 23.27
C VAL A 76 25.00 12.52 24.65
N GLY A 77 24.90 11.71 25.71
CA GLY A 77 25.37 12.07 27.06
C GLY A 77 24.45 13.04 27.82
N ILE A 78 23.19 13.18 27.43
CA ILE A 78 22.19 14.06 28.07
C ILE A 78 21.30 13.23 28.99
N ASP A 79 21.25 13.57 30.29
CA ASP A 79 20.35 12.94 31.25
C ASP A 79 18.91 13.51 31.09
N PRO A 80 17.91 12.71 30.67
CA PRO A 80 16.59 13.24 30.32
C PRO A 80 15.66 13.40 31.55
N ALA A 81 16.13 13.07 32.76
CA ALA A 81 15.34 13.21 33.97
C ALA A 81 15.09 14.70 34.32
N GLY A 82 13.92 15.22 33.92
CA GLY A 82 13.42 16.54 34.34
C GLY A 82 13.33 17.63 33.27
N MET A 83 13.42 17.30 31.97
CA MET A 83 13.26 18.29 30.89
C MET A 83 11.95 18.12 30.09
N ASP A 84 11.28 19.24 29.85
CA ASP A 84 10.08 19.35 29.01
C ASP A 84 10.38 18.99 27.55
N SER A 85 9.55 18.12 26.96
CA SER A 85 9.77 17.44 25.67
C SER A 85 10.02 18.38 24.48
N ASN A 86 9.56 19.64 24.55
CA ASN A 86 9.75 20.62 23.48
C ASN A 86 11.16 21.23 23.47
N LYS A 87 11.86 21.28 24.62
CA LYS A 87 13.23 21.83 24.71
C LYS A 87 14.29 20.81 24.27
N LEU A 88 14.01 19.52 24.45
CA LEU A 88 14.93 18.45 24.03
C LEU A 88 15.04 18.40 22.51
N LYS A 89 13.92 18.49 21.78
CA LYS A 89 13.91 18.54 20.32
C LYS A 89 14.75 19.69 19.77
N ALA A 90 14.54 20.90 20.28
CA ALA A 90 15.27 22.08 19.83
C ALA A 90 16.79 22.01 20.10
N LYS A 91 17.21 21.37 21.20
CA LYS A 91 18.65 21.19 21.51
C LYS A 91 19.31 20.12 20.65
N ILE A 92 18.60 19.04 20.34
CA ILE A 92 19.12 17.97 19.50
C ILE A 92 19.30 18.47 18.06
N GLU A 93 18.31 19.18 17.52
CA GLU A 93 18.36 19.75 16.16
C GLU A 93 19.48 20.80 16.02
N ALA A 94 19.73 21.60 17.06
CA ALA A 94 20.80 22.58 17.07
C ALA A 94 22.21 21.98 17.19
N LEU A 95 22.37 20.83 17.85
CA LEU A 95 23.66 20.12 17.92
C LEU A 95 23.95 19.34 16.63
N GLU A 96 22.93 18.74 16.02
CA GLU A 96 23.07 17.98 14.77
C GLU A 96 23.45 18.89 13.59
N ALA A 97 22.96 20.13 13.56
CA ALA A 97 23.35 21.13 12.57
C ALA A 97 24.80 21.65 12.72
N LEU A 98 25.42 21.45 13.89
CA LEU A 98 26.82 21.84 14.15
C LEU A 98 27.80 20.70 13.88
N GLU A 99 27.37 19.44 13.97
CA GLU A 99 28.18 18.26 13.63
C GLU A 99 28.18 17.94 12.12
N SER A 100 27.26 18.51 11.34
CA SER A 100 27.19 18.31 9.87
C SER A 100 28.13 19.19 9.04
N ASP A 101 28.88 20.10 9.66
CA ASP A 101 29.77 21.08 9.02
C ASP A 101 31.28 20.81 9.26
N GLU A 102 31.66 19.67 9.86
CA GLU A 102 33.04 19.12 9.84
C GLU A 102 33.11 17.79 9.06
#